data_AF-A0A524LXB8-F1
#
_entry.id   AF-A0A524LXB8-F1
#
_cell.length_a   1.000
_cell.length_b   1.000
_cell.length_c   1.000
_cell.angle_alpha   90.00
_cell.angle_beta   90.00
_cell.angle_gamma   90.00
#
_symmetry.space_group_name_H-M   'P 1'
#
loop_
_entity.id
_entity.type
_entity.pdbx_description
1 polymer ?
#
loop_
_entity_poly.entity_id
_entity_poly.type
_entity_poly.pdbx_seq_one_letter_code
_entity_poly.pdbx_strand_id
1 'polypeptide(L)'
;MNEIDIVRAVIEEGYQISPHAVELIKLSNSPEKLLKYILSTIDDCVFVIEPEHVDLKGFEASKTVFRIISGTSTGTVPQIAPGKISSPAVEPADSHMVKAFDPA
;
A
#
# COMPACT_ATOMS: atom_id res chain seq x y z
N MET A 1 31.98 3.12 10.84
CA MET A 1 31.05 1.97 10.76
C MET A 1 30.78 1.71 9.30
N ASN A 2 30.88 0.46 8.83
CA ASN A 2 30.56 0.14 7.44
C ASN A 2 29.06 -0.16 7.28
N GLU A 3 28.61 -0.29 6.03
CA GLU A 3 27.21 -0.58 5.71
C GLU A 3 26.70 -1.90 6.27
N ILE A 4 27.51 -2.96 6.16
CA ILE A 4 27.18 -4.30 6.66
C ILE A 4 26.95 -4.27 8.17
N ASP A 5 27.78 -3.52 8.90
CA ASP A 5 27.64 -3.37 10.35
C ASP A 5 26.34 -2.67 10.73
N ILE A 6 25.93 -1.64 9.97
CA ILE A 6 24.69 -0.89 10.22
C ILE A 6 23.48 -1.77 9.93
N VAL A 7 23.46 -2.42 8.76
CA VAL A 7 22.36 -3.30 8.36
C VAL A 7 22.23 -4.47 9.33
N ARG A 8 23.34 -5.11 9.70
CA ARG A 8 23.34 -6.21 10.68
C ARG A 8 22.76 -5.76 12.02
N ALA A 9 23.24 -4.65 12.57
CA ALA A 9 22.78 -4.14 13.86
C ALA A 9 21.28 -3.79 13.85
N VAL A 10 20.75 -3.24 12.75
CA VAL A 10 19.33 -2.92 12.65
C VAL A 10 18.48 -4.19 12.49
N ILE A 11 18.94 -5.19 11.73
CA ILE A 11 18.25 -6.48 11.57
C ILE A 11 18.25 -7.30 12.88
N GLU A 12 19.36 -7.28 13.62
CA GLU A 12 19.47 -7.98 14.91
C GLU A 12 18.46 -7.46 15.95
N GLU A 13 18.10 -6.17 15.84
CA GLU A 13 17.04 -5.54 16.64
C GLU A 13 15.63 -5.75 16.04
N GLY A 14 15.49 -6.55 14.98
CA GLY A 14 14.21 -6.90 14.37
C GLY A 14 13.66 -5.84 13.41
N TYR A 15 14.46 -4.84 13.06
CA TYR A 15 14.04 -3.72 12.22
C TYR A 15 14.52 -3.87 10.77
N GLN A 16 13.79 -3.22 9.86
CA GLN A 16 14.22 -3.02 8.49
C GLN A 16 14.80 -1.62 8.32
N ILE A 17 15.82 -1.48 7.46
CA ILE A 17 16.43 -0.19 7.15
C ILE A 17 16.58 -0.02 5.64
N SER A 18 16.24 1.17 5.16
CA SER A 18 16.39 1.51 3.74
C SER A 18 17.85 1.85 3.42
N PRO A 19 18.34 1.58 2.19
CA PRO A 19 19.69 1.93 1.78
C PRO A 19 20.04 3.41 2.01
N HIS A 20 19.07 4.31 1.79
CA HIS A 20 19.24 5.74 2.02
C HIS A 20 19.49 6.09 3.49
N ALA A 21 18.78 5.46 4.42
CA ALA A 21 19.02 5.65 5.85
C ALA A 21 20.41 5.15 6.26
N VAL A 22 20.90 4.05 5.66
CA VAL A 22 22.25 3.55 5.90
C VAL A 22 23.31 4.56 5.43
N GLU A 23 23.13 5.18 4.27
CA GLU A 23 24.02 6.25 3.79
C GLU A 23 24.05 7.45 4.72
N LEU A 24 22.89 7.90 5.21
CA LEU A 24 22.80 9.02 6.16
C LEU A 24 23.53 8.72 7.48
N ILE A 25 23.41 7.48 7.98
CA ILE A 25 24.13 7.05 9.18
C ILE A 25 25.65 7.04 8.91
N LYS A 26 26.09 6.53 7.76
CA LYS A 26 27.52 6.50 7.35
C LYS A 26 28.14 7.88 7.23
N LEU A 27 27.40 8.85 6.69
CA LEU A 27 27.86 10.23 6.48
C LEU A 27 27.86 11.08 7.75
N SER A 28 27.32 10.57 8.86
CA SER A 28 27.28 11.30 10.12
C SER A 28 28.66 11.39 10.79
N ASN A 29 28.86 12.41 11.63
CA ASN A 29 30.08 12.60 12.41
C ASN A 29 30.30 11.49 13.48
N SER A 30 29.27 10.73 13.81
CA SER A 30 29.36 9.62 14.76
C SER A 30 28.30 8.55 14.46
N PRO A 31 28.54 7.67 13.46
CA PRO A 31 27.58 6.68 12.99
C PRO A 31 27.07 5.74 14.07
N GLU A 32 27.96 5.31 14.96
CA GLU A 32 27.64 4.39 16.05
C GLU A 32 26.72 5.03 17.11
N LYS A 33 27.01 6.29 17.50
CA LYS A 33 26.17 7.03 18.46
C LYS A 33 24.79 7.33 17.86
N LEU A 34 24.76 7.72 16.59
CA LEU A 34 23.51 7.98 15.87
C LEU A 34 22.67 6.71 15.75
N LEU A 35 23.27 5.58 15.36
CA LEU A 35 22.59 4.30 15.29
C LEU A 35 22.03 3.88 16.64
N LYS A 36 22.81 3.98 17.73
CA LYS A 36 22.35 3.69 19.09
C LYS A 36 21.17 4.58 19.49
N TYR A 37 21.24 5.87 19.17
CA TYR A 37 20.14 6.80 19.42
C TYR A 37 18.88 6.39 18.66
N ILE A 38 19.00 6.13 17.35
CA ILE A 38 17.89 5.67 16.50
C ILE A 38 17.24 4.42 17.11
N LEU A 39 18.02 3.37 17.39
CA LEU A 39 17.51 2.13 17.98
C LEU A 39 16.85 2.34 19.36
N SER A 40 17.32 3.32 20.14
CA SER A 40 16.70 3.67 21.44
C SER A 40 15.47 4.57 21.36
N THR A 41 15.12 5.05 20.15
CA THR A 41 14.03 6.01 19.92
C THR A 41 12.99 5.54 18.91
N ILE A 42 13.28 4.48 18.16
CA ILE A 42 12.31 3.80 17.33
C ILE A 42 11.29 3.15 18.27
N ASP A 43 10.01 3.43 18.03
CA ASP A 43 8.92 2.70 18.66
C ASP A 43 8.95 1.24 18.18
N ASP A 44 8.73 0.28 19.08
CA ASP A 44 8.76 -1.16 18.82
C ASP A 44 7.79 -1.62 17.68
N CYS A 45 6.92 -0.73 17.18
CA CYS A 45 5.91 -0.97 16.15
C CYS A 45 6.35 -0.59 14.72
N VAL A 46 7.54 -1.04 14.31
CA VAL A 46 7.98 -1.06 12.92
C VAL A 46 7.26 -2.19 12.16
N PHE A 47 6.39 -1.82 11.20
CA PHE A 47 5.44 -2.61 10.38
C PHE A 47 5.22 -4.11 10.68
N VAL A 48 4.06 -4.40 11.28
CA VAL A 48 3.48 -5.74 11.50
C VAL A 48 2.50 -6.07 10.38
N ILE A 49 2.65 -7.25 9.74
CA ILE A 49 1.63 -7.81 8.84
C ILE A 49 0.64 -8.63 9.68
N GLU A 50 -0.52 -8.05 10.00
CA GLU A 50 -1.59 -8.75 10.74
C GLU A 50 -2.46 -9.64 9.84
N PRO A 51 -3.14 -10.67 10.36
CA PRO A 51 -3.99 -11.59 9.58
C PRO A 51 -5.08 -10.90 8.75
N GLU A 52 -5.61 -9.78 9.22
CA GLU A 52 -6.53 -8.90 8.51
C GLU A 52 -5.94 -8.28 7.23
N HIS A 53 -4.62 -8.18 7.13
CA HIS A 53 -3.91 -7.78 5.91
C HIS A 53 -3.62 -8.96 4.97
N VAL A 54 -3.88 -10.20 5.40
CA VAL A 54 -3.59 -11.43 4.65
C VAL A 54 -4.86 -11.96 3.99
N ASP A 55 -5.14 -11.48 2.77
CA ASP A 55 -6.28 -11.95 1.98
C ASP A 55 -6.00 -13.27 1.24
N LEU A 56 -6.22 -14.39 1.94
CA LEU A 56 -6.06 -15.73 1.38
C LEU A 56 -7.10 -16.07 0.29
N LYS A 57 -8.30 -15.49 0.37
CA LYS A 57 -9.39 -15.81 -0.58
C LYS A 57 -9.18 -15.07 -1.90
N GLY A 58 -8.84 -13.79 -1.87
CA GLY A 58 -8.41 -13.05 -3.05
C GLY A 58 -7.15 -13.65 -3.65
N PHE A 59 -6.22 -14.13 -2.82
CA PHE A 59 -5.03 -14.84 -3.29
C PHE A 59 -5.35 -16.14 -4.05
N GLU A 60 -6.20 -17.02 -3.52
CA GLU A 60 -6.60 -18.25 -4.23
C GLU A 60 -7.46 -17.97 -5.48
N ALA A 61 -8.32 -16.96 -5.43
CA ALA A 61 -9.08 -16.51 -6.60
C ALA A 61 -8.15 -16.00 -7.72
N SER A 62 -7.06 -15.30 -7.37
CA SER A 62 -6.08 -14.82 -8.34
C SER A 62 -5.37 -15.94 -9.12
N LYS A 63 -5.14 -17.10 -8.49
CA LYS A 63 -4.55 -18.28 -9.13
C LYS A 63 -5.47 -18.88 -10.19
N THR A 64 -6.78 -18.80 -9.98
CA THR A 64 -7.79 -19.34 -10.91
C THR A 64 -7.89 -18.50 -12.18
N VAL A 65 -7.85 -17.17 -12.06
CA VAL A 65 -7.85 -16.25 -13.21
C VAL A 65 -6.59 -16.42 -14.05
N PHE A 66 -5.42 -16.60 -13.43
CA PHE A 66 -4.17 -16.86 -14.14
C PHE A 66 -4.23 -18.14 -15.00
N ARG A 67 -4.87 -19.21 -14.48
CA ARG A 67 -5.05 -20.47 -15.22
C ARG A 67 -6.02 -20.34 -16.40
N ILE A 68 -7.05 -19.50 -16.29
CA ILE A 68 -8.01 -19.26 -17.39
C ILE A 68 -7.32 -18.52 -18.56
N ILE A 69 -6.46 -17.54 -18.26
CA ILE A 69 -5.77 -16.76 -19.29
C ILE A 69 -4.68 -17.60 -19.97
N SER A 70 -3.98 -18.48 -19.24
CA SER A 70 -3.02 -19.42 -19.83
C SER A 70 -3.67 -20.63 -20.53
N GLY A 71 -4.98 -20.84 -20.38
CA GLY A 71 -5.69 -22.06 -20.80
C GLY A 71 -6.79 -21.90 -21.86
N THR A 72 -7.07 -20.70 -22.37
CA THR A 72 -8.15 -20.50 -23.36
C THR A 72 -7.59 -20.15 -24.73
N SER A 73 -7.04 -21.15 -25.42
CA SER A 73 -7.09 -21.21 -26.88
C SER A 73 -8.40 -21.90 -27.26
N THR A 74 -9.42 -21.12 -27.62
CA THR A 74 -10.43 -21.46 -28.65
C THR A 74 -11.38 -20.29 -28.78
N GLY A 75 -11.49 -19.78 -30.00
CA GLY A 75 -12.04 -18.47 -30.31
C GLY A 75 -13.55 -18.32 -30.15
N THR A 76 -13.96 -17.06 -30.00
CA THR A 76 -14.85 -16.36 -30.94
C THR A 76 -14.78 -14.89 -30.56
N VAL A 77 -14.37 -14.05 -31.52
CA VAL A 77 -14.29 -12.60 -31.39
C VAL A 77 -15.61 -12.00 -31.89
N PRO A 78 -16.39 -11.28 -31.07
CA PRO A 78 -17.34 -10.30 -31.60
C PRO A 78 -16.57 -9.00 -31.84
N GLN A 79 -16.25 -8.73 -33.11
CA GLN A 79 -15.84 -7.41 -33.57
C GLN A 79 -16.97 -6.42 -33.29
N ILE A 80 -16.68 -5.36 -32.53
CA ILE A 80 -17.49 -4.14 -32.54
C ILE A 80 -16.53 -2.96 -32.72
N ALA A 81 -16.76 -2.23 -33.81
CA ALA A 81 -15.92 -1.16 -34.34
C ALA A 81 -15.87 0.08 -33.44
N PRO A 82 -14.82 0.93 -33.57
CA PRO A 82 -14.59 2.08 -32.70
C PRO A 82 -15.39 3.31 -33.14
N GLY A 83 -16.22 3.87 -32.26
CA GLY A 83 -16.88 5.15 -32.56
C GLY A 83 -17.88 5.69 -31.53
N LYS A 84 -17.43 6.71 -30.78
CA LYS A 84 -18.13 7.93 -30.34
C LYS A 84 -19.33 7.87 -29.34
N ILE A 85 -19.05 8.47 -28.17
CA ILE A 85 -19.85 9.34 -27.27
C ILE A 85 -21.25 8.94 -26.79
N SER A 86 -21.46 8.94 -25.47
CA SER A 86 -22.39 9.86 -24.77
C SER A 86 -22.39 9.58 -23.25
N SER A 87 -22.24 10.62 -22.43
CA SER A 87 -22.35 10.55 -20.96
C SER A 87 -23.82 10.49 -20.52
N PRO A 88 -24.20 9.83 -19.42
CA PRO A 88 -25.53 9.97 -18.85
C PRO A 88 -25.62 11.15 -17.87
N ALA A 89 -26.78 11.80 -17.90
CA ALA A 89 -27.17 12.98 -17.13
C ALA A 89 -27.46 12.66 -15.65
N VAL A 90 -27.22 13.64 -14.78
CA VAL A 90 -27.54 13.60 -13.35
C VAL A 90 -29.00 14.03 -13.16
N GLU A 91 -29.83 13.19 -12.53
CA GLU A 91 -31.20 13.52 -12.13
C GLU A 91 -31.23 14.38 -10.85
N PRO A 92 -32.18 15.34 -10.71
CA PRO A 92 -32.36 16.12 -9.50
C PRO A 92 -33.31 15.38 -8.53
N ALA A 93 -32.89 15.22 -7.28
CA ALA A 93 -33.76 14.74 -6.20
C ALA A 93 -34.60 15.89 -5.64
N ASP A 94 -35.92 15.78 -5.76
CA ASP A 94 -36.90 16.62 -5.09
C ASP A 94 -37.58 15.82 -3.97
N SER A 95 -37.61 16.37 -2.75
CA SER A 95 -38.79 16.29 -1.87
C SER A 95 -38.67 17.24 -0.67
N HIS A 96 -39.46 18.33 -0.73
CA HIS A 96 -40.27 18.99 0.32
C HIS A 96 -40.28 18.36 1.74
N MET A 97 -40.45 19.03 2.89
CA MET A 97 -40.65 20.43 3.33
C MET A 97 -40.60 20.47 4.89
N VAL A 98 -40.02 21.54 5.44
CA VAL A 98 -40.38 22.30 6.67
C VAL A 98 -40.40 21.62 8.06
N LYS A 99 -39.54 22.11 8.97
CA LYS A 99 -39.99 22.61 10.28
C LYS A 99 -39.12 23.77 10.77
N ALA A 100 -39.75 24.93 10.91
CA ALA A 100 -39.17 26.17 11.40
C ALA A 100 -38.88 26.10 12.91
N PHE A 101 -37.72 26.64 13.33
CA PHE A 101 -37.51 27.28 14.62
C PHE A 101 -36.35 28.29 14.47
N ASP A 102 -36.64 29.57 14.70
CA ASP A 102 -35.67 30.67 14.77
C ASP A 102 -35.61 31.19 16.22
N PRO A 103 -34.65 32.05 16.62
CA PRO A 103 -33.85 31.84 17.81
C PRO A 103 -34.03 32.95 18.87
N ALA A 104 -33.42 32.71 20.04
CA ALA A 104 -33.17 33.64 21.16
C ALA A 104 -34.38 34.09 22.00
#